data_AF-A0ABD5IID4-F1
#
_entry.id   AF-A0ABD5IID4-F1
#
_cell.length_a   1.000
_cell.length_b   1.000
_cell.length_c   1.000
_cell.angle_alpha   90.00
_cell.angle_beta   90.00
_cell.angle_gamma   90.00
#
_symmetry.space_group_name_H-M   'P 1'
#
loop_
_entity.id
_entity.type
_entity.pdbx_description
1 polymer ?
#
loop_
_entity_poly.entity_id
_entity_poly.type
_entity_poly.pdbx_seq_one_letter_code
_entity_poly.pdbx_strand_id
1 'polypeptide(L)'
;MKYFFNTQLGETRYSLADGSLLCKDVPIARTGTQVYAAEDLPNLTPNGAGQIIVTRSPEQVFDPATLASFEGMSITVLHPEDEDGNIRLVNPQNWKDLAHGHLQNVRRGTGNQSDLMLADLIVKDEYAIQLIEDGLRQVSCGYDAEYEQTTPGKADQVDITGNHVALVPKGRAGNRCAIGDRDTMATQKKSWLQRLRFAAKTGDADTMNELLDSAPAAVTGDEGDLPSGVNLNINLSPQQPLPDKDPEMGGKATGDGEDDIKTLLKALLAKLEGTTTGDNADDPEDKDKKDPTGDGEDDEEETTITGDSAYRAEVIVPGIDLSRKVKPTAFKRDVLSAADKTLVRQVVGDADISKLPKQSVNMAFNAVSEIAKGRNTRSTTGDAQRLNIGTPKISDLNKQNAEFWSNRKG
;
A
#
# COMPACT_ATOMS: atom_id res chain seq x y z
N MET A 1 -16.54 -8.14 -23.68
CA MET A 1 -15.48 -7.10 -23.69
C MET A 1 -14.25 -7.61 -24.48
N LYS A 2 -13.23 -6.77 -24.76
CA LYS A 2 -11.93 -7.19 -25.33
C LYS A 2 -10.82 -6.70 -24.40
N TYR A 3 -9.82 -7.53 -24.14
CA TYR A 3 -8.69 -7.21 -23.26
C TYR A 3 -7.36 -7.40 -24.00
N PHE A 4 -6.36 -6.60 -23.66
CA PHE A 4 -4.97 -6.80 -24.07
C PHE A 4 -4.20 -7.43 -22.90
N PHE A 5 -3.54 -8.56 -23.14
CA PHE A 5 -2.78 -9.28 -22.13
C PHE A 5 -1.43 -9.73 -22.70
N ASN A 6 -0.41 -9.80 -21.85
CA ASN A 6 0.94 -10.24 -22.23
C ASN A 6 1.07 -11.77 -22.16
N THR A 7 0.35 -12.42 -21.25
CA THR A 7 0.49 -13.86 -21.00
C THR A 7 -0.84 -14.46 -20.58
N GLN A 8 -1.20 -15.61 -21.16
CA GLN A 8 -2.30 -16.43 -20.69
C GLN A 8 -1.77 -17.41 -19.64
N LEU A 9 -2.35 -17.38 -18.44
CA LEU A 9 -1.94 -18.18 -17.28
C LEU A 9 -2.76 -19.48 -17.14
N GLY A 10 -3.96 -19.50 -17.71
CA GLY A 10 -4.84 -20.68 -17.75
C GLY A 10 -6.00 -20.48 -18.73
N GLU A 11 -7.10 -21.22 -18.57
CA GLU A 11 -8.29 -21.05 -19.44
C GLU A 11 -8.99 -19.71 -19.19
N THR A 12 -8.97 -19.26 -17.93
CA THR A 12 -9.71 -18.06 -17.48
C THR A 12 -8.82 -16.95 -16.93
N ARG A 13 -7.54 -17.21 -16.62
CA ARG A 13 -6.61 -16.22 -16.05
C ARG A 13 -5.55 -15.72 -17.04
N TYR A 14 -5.25 -14.42 -16.96
CA TYR A 14 -4.34 -13.71 -17.85
C TYR A 14 -3.56 -12.61 -17.11
N SER A 15 -2.26 -12.44 -17.42
CA SER A 15 -1.46 -11.31 -16.96
C SER A 15 -1.58 -10.15 -17.94
N LEU A 16 -2.01 -8.99 -17.45
CA LEU A 16 -2.13 -7.75 -18.22
C LEU A 16 -0.77 -7.07 -18.41
N ALA A 17 -0.72 -6.05 -19.26
CA ALA A 17 0.51 -5.34 -19.61
C ALA A 17 1.13 -4.53 -18.46
N ASP A 18 0.32 -4.15 -17.47
CA ASP A 18 0.73 -3.43 -16.26
C ASP A 18 1.05 -4.37 -15.08
N GLY A 19 1.05 -5.70 -15.30
CA GLY A 19 1.24 -6.71 -14.26
C GLY A 19 -0.04 -7.11 -13.52
N SER A 20 -1.17 -6.43 -13.74
CA SER A 20 -2.45 -6.81 -13.12
C SER A 20 -2.91 -8.21 -13.56
N LEU A 21 -3.62 -8.92 -12.69
CA LEU A 21 -4.26 -10.20 -13.00
C LEU A 21 -5.69 -9.96 -13.49
N LEU A 22 -6.00 -10.47 -14.69
CA LEU A 22 -7.37 -10.60 -15.19
C LEU A 22 -7.86 -12.03 -14.96
N CYS A 23 -8.96 -12.18 -14.24
CA CYS A 23 -9.74 -13.42 -14.13
C CYS A 23 -11.07 -13.23 -14.86
N LYS A 24 -11.25 -13.89 -16.00
CA LYS A 24 -12.47 -13.81 -16.80
C LYS A 24 -13.54 -14.77 -16.31
N ASP A 25 -14.80 -14.43 -16.62
CA ASP A 25 -15.94 -15.36 -16.57
C ASP A 25 -16.17 -15.97 -15.17
N VAL A 26 -15.76 -15.26 -14.12
CA VAL A 26 -15.79 -15.71 -12.72
C VAL A 26 -17.22 -15.64 -12.19
N PRO A 27 -17.79 -16.73 -11.66
CA PRO A 27 -19.11 -16.67 -11.05
C PRO A 27 -19.06 -15.97 -9.69
N ILE A 28 -19.77 -14.86 -9.56
CA ILE A 28 -19.80 -14.04 -8.33
C ILE A 28 -21.07 -14.28 -7.49
N ALA A 29 -22.19 -14.62 -8.13
CA ALA A 29 -23.44 -14.97 -7.46
C ALA A 29 -24.19 -16.09 -8.19
N ARG A 30 -25.18 -16.69 -7.51
CA ARG A 30 -26.07 -17.71 -8.08
C ARG A 30 -27.51 -17.57 -7.60
N THR A 31 -28.45 -18.11 -8.37
CA THR A 31 -29.85 -18.27 -7.95
C THR A 31 -30.04 -19.50 -7.04
N GLY A 32 -31.28 -19.73 -6.62
CA GLY A 32 -31.68 -20.84 -5.76
C GLY A 32 -31.62 -20.44 -4.29
N THR A 33 -31.48 -21.42 -3.39
CA THR A 33 -31.55 -21.17 -1.95
C THR A 33 -30.19 -20.97 -1.30
N GLN A 34 -30.20 -20.19 -0.22
CA GLN A 34 -29.10 -19.99 0.73
C GLN A 34 -29.67 -20.08 2.16
N VAL A 35 -28.88 -20.53 3.12
CA VAL A 35 -29.28 -20.63 4.53
C VAL A 35 -28.60 -19.51 5.31
N TYR A 36 -29.37 -18.83 6.15
CA TYR A 36 -28.96 -17.75 7.02
C TYR A 36 -29.26 -18.11 8.47
N ALA A 37 -28.44 -17.65 9.40
CA ALA A 37 -28.73 -17.70 10.83
C ALA A 37 -29.79 -16.65 11.20
N ALA A 38 -30.48 -16.82 12.32
CA ALA A 38 -31.35 -15.77 12.86
C ALA A 38 -30.58 -14.46 13.15
N GLU A 39 -29.30 -14.57 13.50
CA GLU A 39 -28.38 -13.44 13.75
C GLU A 39 -28.02 -12.67 12.47
N ASP A 40 -27.93 -13.33 11.30
CA ASP A 40 -27.71 -12.66 10.02
C ASP A 40 -28.91 -11.74 9.65
N LEU A 41 -30.13 -12.11 10.06
CA LEU A 41 -31.40 -11.51 9.62
C LEU A 41 -32.36 -11.31 10.81
N PRO A 42 -32.02 -10.43 11.78
CA PRO A 42 -32.72 -10.32 13.07
C PRO A 42 -34.18 -9.84 12.97
N ASN A 43 -34.56 -9.26 11.83
CA ASN A 43 -35.92 -8.78 11.57
C ASN A 43 -36.88 -9.89 11.08
N LEU A 44 -36.40 -11.12 10.88
CA LEU A 44 -37.19 -12.24 10.34
C LEU A 44 -37.38 -13.34 11.39
N THR A 45 -38.53 -14.00 11.36
CA THR A 45 -38.81 -15.15 12.24
C THR A 45 -38.12 -16.41 11.67
N PRO A 46 -37.19 -17.07 12.40
CA PRO A 46 -36.55 -18.31 11.93
C PRO A 46 -37.48 -19.53 12.01
N ASN A 47 -37.04 -20.66 11.44
CA ASN A 47 -37.69 -21.95 11.67
C ASN A 47 -37.37 -22.49 13.08
N GLY A 48 -37.96 -23.64 13.45
CA GLY A 48 -37.71 -24.31 14.73
C GLY A 48 -36.27 -24.82 14.96
N ALA A 49 -35.36 -24.65 13.99
CA ALA A 49 -33.93 -24.92 14.11
C ALA A 49 -33.07 -23.64 14.10
N GLY A 50 -33.66 -22.45 14.24
CA GLY A 50 -32.95 -21.17 14.28
C GLY A 50 -32.45 -20.66 12.91
N GLN A 51 -32.93 -21.26 11.81
CA GLN A 51 -32.46 -20.98 10.45
C GLN A 51 -33.53 -20.28 9.60
N ILE A 52 -33.06 -19.49 8.62
CA ILE A 52 -33.89 -18.86 7.59
C ILE A 52 -33.39 -19.34 6.23
N ILE A 53 -34.26 -19.95 5.44
CA ILE A 53 -33.98 -20.36 4.07
C ILE A 53 -34.39 -19.20 3.16
N VAL A 54 -33.40 -18.53 2.58
CA VAL A 54 -33.61 -17.41 1.66
C VAL A 54 -33.64 -17.91 0.22
N THR A 55 -34.71 -17.60 -0.51
CA THR A 55 -34.80 -17.80 -1.97
C THR A 55 -34.15 -16.63 -2.69
N ARG A 56 -33.26 -16.92 -3.64
CA ARG A 56 -32.71 -15.95 -4.58
C ARG A 56 -33.25 -16.24 -5.97
N SER A 57 -34.29 -15.51 -6.35
CA SER A 57 -34.99 -15.75 -7.62
C SER A 57 -34.13 -15.28 -8.81
N PRO A 58 -34.28 -15.89 -10.01
CA PRO A 58 -33.63 -15.41 -11.22
C PRO A 58 -34.00 -13.97 -11.58
N GLU A 59 -35.22 -13.55 -11.26
CA GLU A 59 -35.75 -12.22 -11.54
C GLU A 59 -34.98 -11.16 -10.74
N GLN A 60 -34.69 -11.42 -9.46
CA GLN A 60 -33.96 -10.51 -8.58
C GLN A 60 -32.44 -10.54 -8.82
N VAL A 61 -31.86 -11.74 -8.99
CA VAL A 61 -30.40 -11.90 -9.21
C VAL A 61 -29.97 -11.40 -10.59
N PHE A 62 -30.84 -11.50 -11.60
CA PHE A 62 -30.53 -11.05 -12.97
C PHE A 62 -31.32 -9.81 -13.40
N ASP A 63 -31.89 -9.07 -12.45
CA ASP A 63 -32.49 -7.77 -12.75
C ASP A 63 -31.41 -6.84 -13.38
N PRO A 64 -31.75 -6.05 -14.41
CA PRO A 64 -30.80 -5.12 -15.02
C PRO A 64 -30.18 -4.12 -14.04
N ALA A 65 -30.90 -3.66 -13.01
CA ALA A 65 -30.37 -2.80 -11.97
C ALA A 65 -29.41 -3.56 -11.04
N THR A 66 -29.77 -4.78 -10.62
CA THR A 66 -28.87 -5.67 -9.85
C THR A 66 -27.56 -5.89 -10.60
N LEU A 67 -27.62 -6.28 -11.88
CA LEU A 67 -26.42 -6.50 -12.71
C LEU A 67 -25.59 -5.22 -12.87
N ALA A 68 -26.23 -4.08 -13.15
CA ALA A 68 -25.55 -2.80 -13.29
C ALA A 68 -24.90 -2.32 -11.98
N SER A 69 -25.48 -2.65 -10.81
CA SER A 69 -24.94 -2.24 -9.51
C SER A 69 -23.59 -2.88 -9.17
N PHE A 70 -23.26 -4.04 -9.74
CA PHE A 70 -21.96 -4.70 -9.57
C PHE A 70 -20.89 -4.22 -10.56
N GLU A 71 -21.25 -3.53 -11.64
CA GLU A 71 -20.30 -3.07 -12.66
C GLU A 71 -19.39 -1.96 -12.09
N GLY A 72 -18.07 -2.13 -12.18
CA GLY A 72 -17.09 -1.21 -11.60
C GLY A 72 -16.93 -1.30 -10.08
N MET A 73 -17.62 -2.21 -9.39
CA MET A 73 -17.48 -2.38 -7.94
C MET A 73 -16.09 -2.91 -7.55
N SER A 74 -15.71 -2.71 -6.29
CA SER A 74 -14.36 -3.02 -5.80
C SER A 74 -14.16 -4.51 -5.52
N ILE A 75 -12.94 -4.99 -5.74
CA ILE A 75 -12.47 -6.28 -5.23
C ILE A 75 -11.80 -6.04 -3.87
N THR A 76 -12.11 -6.88 -2.88
CA THR A 76 -11.61 -6.80 -1.50
C THR A 76 -10.93 -8.12 -1.13
N VAL A 77 -9.99 -8.10 -0.17
CA VAL A 77 -9.44 -9.32 0.45
C VAL A 77 -10.20 -9.55 1.76
N LEU A 78 -10.89 -10.69 1.87
CA LEU A 78 -11.93 -10.93 2.87
C LEU A 78 -13.08 -9.88 2.81
N HIS A 79 -14.13 -10.08 3.61
CA HIS A 79 -15.10 -9.00 3.80
C HIS A 79 -14.49 -7.94 4.72
N PRO A 80 -14.59 -6.64 4.41
CA PRO A 80 -14.12 -5.61 5.30
C PRO A 80 -14.95 -5.59 6.59
N GLU A 81 -14.27 -5.39 7.72
CA GLU A 81 -14.89 -5.30 9.05
C GLU A 81 -14.47 -3.99 9.74
N ASP A 82 -15.20 -3.56 10.76
CA ASP A 82 -14.79 -2.49 11.67
C ASP A 82 -14.04 -3.02 12.91
N GLU A 83 -13.64 -2.12 13.82
CA GLU A 83 -12.87 -2.47 15.02
C GLU A 83 -13.62 -3.41 15.98
N ASP A 84 -14.96 -3.45 15.87
CA ASP A 84 -15.85 -4.31 16.66
C ASP A 84 -16.22 -5.63 15.92
N GLY A 85 -15.66 -5.86 14.71
CA GLY A 85 -15.90 -7.05 13.88
C GLY A 85 -17.18 -7.02 13.05
N ASN A 86 -17.86 -5.87 12.92
CA ASN A 86 -19.06 -5.77 12.10
C ASN A 86 -18.70 -5.60 10.62
N ILE A 87 -19.41 -6.29 9.74
CA ILE A 87 -19.20 -6.20 8.28
C ILE A 87 -19.44 -4.76 7.80
N ARG A 88 -18.43 -4.20 7.14
CA ARG A 88 -18.39 -2.82 6.66
C ARG A 88 -18.41 -2.77 5.13
N LEU A 89 -19.33 -2.00 4.56
CA LEU A 89 -19.39 -1.78 3.12
C LEU A 89 -18.28 -0.83 2.62
N VAL A 90 -17.87 -1.04 1.38
CA VAL A 90 -16.93 -0.18 0.65
C VAL A 90 -17.67 1.10 0.22
N ASN A 91 -17.06 2.25 0.46
CA ASN A 91 -17.61 3.58 0.21
C ASN A 91 -16.47 4.57 -0.15
N PRO A 92 -16.77 5.78 -0.65
CA PRO A 92 -15.74 6.73 -1.09
C PRO A 92 -14.69 7.12 -0.02
N GLN A 93 -15.00 6.92 1.27
CA GLN A 93 -14.14 7.23 2.41
C GLN A 93 -13.13 6.12 2.73
N ASN A 94 -13.45 4.84 2.47
CA ASN A 94 -12.56 3.68 2.72
C ASN A 94 -12.10 2.92 1.46
N TRP A 95 -12.63 3.26 0.27
CA TRP A 95 -12.36 2.55 -0.99
C TRP A 95 -10.85 2.36 -1.26
N LYS A 96 -10.05 3.39 -0.99
CA LYS A 96 -8.62 3.42 -1.32
C LYS A 96 -7.83 2.34 -0.58
N ASP A 97 -8.24 2.05 0.67
CA ASP A 97 -7.50 1.18 1.58
C ASP A 97 -8.02 -0.27 1.52
N LEU A 98 -9.25 -0.47 1.01
CA LEU A 98 -9.91 -1.77 0.90
C LEU A 98 -9.90 -2.37 -0.51
N ALA A 99 -9.70 -1.56 -1.56
CA ALA A 99 -9.84 -2.01 -2.93
C ALA A 99 -8.53 -2.52 -3.55
N HIS A 100 -8.52 -3.82 -3.87
CA HIS A 100 -7.42 -4.54 -4.51
C HIS A 100 -7.62 -4.68 -6.03
N GLY A 101 -8.71 -4.16 -6.57
CA GLY A 101 -9.12 -4.32 -7.96
C GLY A 101 -10.56 -3.89 -8.21
N HIS A 102 -11.10 -4.23 -9.39
CA HIS A 102 -12.50 -3.95 -9.74
C HIS A 102 -13.12 -5.03 -10.63
N LEU A 103 -14.46 -5.06 -10.63
CA LEU A 103 -15.29 -5.87 -11.50
C LEU A 103 -15.67 -5.11 -12.78
N GLN A 104 -15.87 -5.85 -13.87
CA GLN A 104 -16.48 -5.34 -15.09
C GLN A 104 -17.13 -6.48 -15.90
N ASN A 105 -17.86 -6.14 -16.97
CA ASN A 105 -18.51 -7.09 -17.86
C ASN A 105 -19.46 -8.04 -17.10
N VAL A 106 -20.16 -7.52 -16.09
CA VAL A 106 -21.11 -8.25 -15.24
C VAL A 106 -22.33 -8.66 -16.06
N ARG A 107 -22.70 -9.94 -15.98
CA ARG A 107 -23.74 -10.53 -16.84
C ARG A 107 -24.24 -11.87 -16.31
N ARG A 108 -25.41 -12.30 -16.78
CA ARG A 108 -25.89 -13.67 -16.60
C ARG A 108 -25.07 -14.65 -17.45
N GLY A 109 -24.71 -15.80 -16.89
CA GLY A 109 -24.10 -16.91 -17.62
C GLY A 109 -25.07 -17.60 -18.59
N THR A 110 -24.55 -18.51 -19.43
CA THR A 110 -25.35 -19.24 -20.42
C THR A 110 -25.19 -20.75 -20.25
N GLY A 111 -26.09 -21.55 -20.85
CA GLY A 111 -26.02 -23.01 -20.77
C GLY A 111 -26.01 -23.56 -19.34
N ASN A 112 -24.97 -24.29 -18.98
CA ASN A 112 -24.74 -24.86 -17.65
C ASN A 112 -24.35 -23.82 -16.57
N GLN A 113 -24.18 -22.55 -16.94
CA GLN A 113 -23.96 -21.41 -16.04
C GLN A 113 -25.16 -20.45 -16.05
N SER A 114 -26.32 -20.86 -16.60
CA SER A 114 -27.53 -20.00 -16.69
C SER A 114 -28.18 -19.64 -15.34
N ASP A 115 -27.73 -20.26 -14.25
CA ASP A 115 -28.07 -19.96 -12.86
C ASP A 115 -27.02 -19.06 -12.16
N LEU A 116 -25.95 -18.67 -12.85
CA LEU A 116 -24.83 -17.89 -12.33
C LEU A 116 -24.81 -16.46 -12.87
N MET A 117 -24.43 -15.51 -12.01
CA MET A 117 -23.96 -14.18 -12.38
C MET A 117 -22.44 -14.25 -12.54
N LEU A 118 -21.93 -13.88 -13.71
CA LEU A 118 -20.51 -13.88 -14.06
C LEU A 118 -19.99 -12.43 -14.13
N ALA A 119 -18.73 -12.23 -13.76
CA ALA A 119 -18.00 -10.99 -13.95
C ALA A 119 -16.56 -11.28 -14.38
N ASP A 120 -15.91 -10.29 -14.98
CA ASP A 120 -14.47 -10.31 -15.20
C ASP A 120 -13.81 -9.44 -14.11
N LEU A 121 -12.89 -10.02 -13.34
CA LEU A 121 -12.18 -9.36 -12.25
C LEU A 121 -10.81 -8.89 -12.74
N ILE A 122 -10.50 -7.59 -12.60
CA ILE A 122 -9.12 -7.10 -12.70
C ILE A 122 -8.61 -6.83 -11.29
N VAL A 123 -7.72 -7.69 -10.83
CA VAL A 123 -6.96 -7.53 -9.57
C VAL A 123 -5.68 -6.77 -9.87
N LYS A 124 -5.48 -5.64 -9.20
CA LYS A 124 -4.37 -4.70 -9.43
C LYS A 124 -3.33 -4.72 -8.32
N ASP A 125 -3.72 -5.15 -7.13
CA ASP A 125 -2.84 -5.23 -5.97
C ASP A 125 -2.04 -6.55 -5.96
N GLU A 126 -0.73 -6.44 -5.78
CA GLU A 126 0.21 -7.56 -5.81
C GLU A 126 -0.05 -8.58 -4.69
N TYR A 127 -0.45 -8.11 -3.50
CA TYR A 127 -0.78 -8.98 -2.37
C TYR A 127 -2.03 -9.83 -2.66
N ALA A 128 -3.10 -9.23 -3.19
CA ALA A 128 -4.29 -9.95 -3.62
C ALA A 128 -4.01 -10.93 -4.78
N ILE A 129 -3.13 -10.58 -5.73
CA ILE A 129 -2.69 -11.51 -6.79
C ILE A 129 -1.98 -12.72 -6.18
N GLN A 130 -1.03 -12.51 -5.26
CA GLN A 130 -0.31 -13.61 -4.60
C GLN A 130 -1.27 -14.54 -3.85
N LEU A 131 -2.27 -14.01 -3.15
CA LEU A 131 -3.28 -14.83 -2.46
C LEU A 131 -4.07 -15.73 -3.43
N ILE A 132 -4.43 -15.24 -4.62
CA ILE A 132 -5.15 -16.03 -5.63
C ILE A 132 -4.30 -17.18 -6.17
N GLU A 133 -3.00 -16.93 -6.41
CA GLU A 133 -2.05 -17.97 -6.83
C GLU A 133 -1.79 -18.99 -5.71
N ASP A 134 -1.70 -18.55 -4.45
CA ASP A 134 -1.59 -19.39 -3.25
C ASP A 134 -2.88 -20.20 -2.93
N GLY A 135 -3.98 -19.91 -3.64
CA GLY A 135 -5.21 -20.72 -3.67
C GLY A 135 -6.47 -20.05 -3.11
N LEU A 136 -6.44 -18.77 -2.73
CA LEU A 136 -7.61 -17.99 -2.28
C LEU A 136 -8.51 -17.62 -3.47
N ARG A 137 -9.25 -18.61 -3.98
CA ARG A 137 -10.00 -18.48 -5.25
C ARG A 137 -11.52 -18.35 -5.08
N GLN A 138 -12.10 -18.65 -3.93
CA GLN A 138 -13.56 -18.47 -3.75
C GLN A 138 -13.90 -16.99 -3.59
N VAL A 139 -15.09 -16.61 -4.06
CA VAL A 139 -15.58 -15.23 -4.02
C VAL A 139 -16.92 -15.11 -3.30
N SER A 140 -17.14 -13.96 -2.66
CA SER A 140 -18.39 -13.62 -1.97
C SER A 140 -18.76 -12.17 -2.23
N CYS A 141 -19.96 -11.91 -2.75
CA CYS A 141 -20.44 -10.55 -2.93
C CYS A 141 -20.83 -9.92 -1.59
N GLY A 142 -20.32 -8.72 -1.32
CA GLY A 142 -20.94 -7.77 -0.40
C GLY A 142 -21.97 -6.93 -1.16
N TYR A 143 -23.17 -6.81 -0.61
CA TYR A 143 -24.30 -6.10 -1.20
C TYR A 143 -25.24 -5.62 -0.09
N ASP A 144 -26.08 -4.64 -0.43
CA ASP A 144 -27.31 -4.34 0.29
C ASP A 144 -28.47 -5.11 -0.36
N ALA A 145 -29.48 -5.52 0.41
CA ALA A 145 -30.65 -6.24 -0.09
C ALA A 145 -31.77 -6.28 0.95
N GLU A 146 -33.02 -6.24 0.49
CA GLU A 146 -34.19 -6.47 1.34
C GLU A 146 -34.59 -7.97 1.36
N TYR A 147 -35.34 -8.36 2.40
CA TYR A 147 -35.75 -9.75 2.62
C TYR A 147 -37.22 -9.80 3.03
N GLU A 148 -38.07 -10.31 2.14
CA GLU A 148 -39.51 -10.43 2.38
C GLU A 148 -39.83 -11.79 3.03
N GLN A 149 -40.37 -11.79 4.25
CA GLN A 149 -40.77 -13.03 4.92
C GLN A 149 -42.01 -13.64 4.28
N THR A 150 -41.87 -14.82 3.67
CA THR A 150 -43.01 -15.58 3.13
C THR A 150 -43.68 -16.45 4.21
N THR A 151 -42.87 -17.10 5.06
CA THR A 151 -43.33 -17.91 6.21
C THR A 151 -42.22 -17.99 7.28
N PRO A 152 -42.51 -18.39 8.53
CA PRO A 152 -41.46 -18.63 9.53
C PRO A 152 -40.34 -19.54 9.00
N GLY A 153 -39.11 -19.04 9.00
CA GLY A 153 -37.93 -19.70 8.46
C GLY A 153 -37.78 -19.71 6.94
N LYS A 154 -38.59 -18.93 6.19
CA LYS A 154 -38.42 -18.70 4.76
C LYS A 154 -38.61 -17.23 4.40
N ALA A 155 -37.74 -16.73 3.53
CA ALA A 155 -37.84 -15.39 2.98
C ALA A 155 -37.38 -15.37 1.53
N ASP A 156 -37.81 -14.39 0.77
CA ASP A 156 -37.33 -14.14 -0.58
C ASP A 156 -36.45 -12.88 -0.56
N GLN A 157 -35.30 -12.93 -1.22
CA GLN A 157 -34.38 -11.79 -1.30
C GLN A 157 -34.73 -10.90 -2.49
N VAL A 158 -34.89 -9.59 -2.24
CA VAL A 158 -35.27 -8.58 -3.24
C VAL A 158 -34.34 -7.36 -3.19
N ASP A 159 -34.42 -6.52 -4.21
CA ASP A 159 -33.74 -5.20 -4.31
C ASP A 159 -32.21 -5.26 -4.04
N ILE A 160 -31.56 -6.25 -4.64
CA ILE A 160 -30.13 -6.54 -4.45
C ILE A 160 -29.26 -5.45 -5.11
N THR A 161 -28.51 -4.70 -4.30
CA THR A 161 -27.58 -3.67 -4.75
C THR A 161 -26.14 -4.04 -4.39
N GLY A 162 -25.33 -4.35 -5.41
CA GLY A 162 -23.92 -4.72 -5.28
C GLY A 162 -23.04 -3.61 -4.70
N ASN A 163 -22.02 -4.00 -3.94
CA ASN A 163 -21.07 -3.07 -3.33
C ASN A 163 -19.60 -3.49 -3.53
N HIS A 164 -19.28 -4.76 -3.32
CA HIS A 164 -17.94 -5.30 -3.53
C HIS A 164 -17.98 -6.82 -3.78
N VAL A 165 -16.86 -7.38 -4.22
CA VAL A 165 -16.61 -8.83 -4.16
C VAL A 165 -15.36 -9.11 -3.34
N ALA A 166 -15.50 -9.95 -2.33
CA ALA A 166 -14.44 -10.38 -1.45
C ALA A 166 -13.80 -11.68 -1.94
N LEU A 167 -12.48 -11.72 -1.97
CA LEU A 167 -11.69 -12.95 -2.07
C LEU A 167 -11.73 -13.65 -0.69
N VAL A 168 -12.32 -14.84 -0.61
CA VAL A 168 -12.60 -15.52 0.66
C VAL A 168 -12.15 -16.98 0.64
N PRO A 169 -11.86 -17.61 1.80
CA PRO A 169 -11.59 -19.03 1.87
C PRO A 169 -12.79 -19.91 1.47
N LYS A 170 -14.02 -19.43 1.74
CA LYS A 170 -15.28 -20.16 1.58
C LYS A 170 -16.41 -19.18 1.28
N GLY A 171 -16.95 -19.18 0.07
CA GLY A 171 -18.02 -18.25 -0.33
C GLY A 171 -19.42 -18.72 0.08
N ARG A 172 -20.32 -17.80 0.47
CA ARG A 172 -21.72 -18.12 0.84
C ARG A 172 -22.51 -18.75 -0.33
N ALA A 173 -22.13 -18.41 -1.57
CA ALA A 173 -22.68 -19.02 -2.78
C ALA A 173 -22.14 -20.44 -3.05
N GLY A 174 -21.12 -20.90 -2.32
CA GLY A 174 -20.46 -22.19 -2.47
C GLY A 174 -19.33 -22.20 -3.50
N ASN A 175 -18.63 -23.33 -3.61
CA ASN A 175 -17.41 -23.50 -4.41
C ASN A 175 -17.57 -23.27 -5.93
N ARG A 176 -18.79 -23.17 -6.46
CA ARG A 176 -19.06 -22.75 -7.84
C ARG A 176 -18.79 -21.27 -8.07
N CYS A 177 -18.84 -20.45 -7.02
CA CYS A 177 -18.44 -19.05 -7.06
C CYS A 177 -16.96 -18.93 -6.68
N ALA A 178 -16.12 -19.18 -7.67
CA ALA A 178 -14.67 -19.15 -7.54
C ALA A 178 -14.00 -18.77 -8.86
N ILE A 179 -12.80 -18.18 -8.76
CA ILE A 179 -11.86 -18.00 -9.86
C ILE A 179 -11.48 -19.39 -10.42
N GLY A 180 -11.48 -19.50 -11.75
CA GLY A 180 -11.24 -20.75 -12.47
C GLY A 180 -9.80 -21.26 -12.44
N ASP A 181 -9.52 -22.20 -13.34
CA ASP A 181 -8.25 -22.93 -13.51
C ASP A 181 -7.86 -23.76 -12.26
N ARG A 182 -8.12 -25.07 -12.31
CA ARG A 182 -8.06 -25.94 -11.11
C ARG A 182 -6.67 -26.52 -10.79
N ASP A 183 -5.70 -26.36 -11.67
CA ASP A 183 -4.44 -27.10 -11.61
C ASP A 183 -3.29 -26.32 -10.95
N THR A 184 -2.99 -26.70 -9.70
CA THR A 184 -1.67 -26.53 -9.06
C THR A 184 -1.58 -27.39 -7.80
N MET A 185 -1.63 -28.72 -7.97
CA MET A 185 -1.54 -29.69 -6.86
C MET A 185 -0.26 -29.56 -6.01
N ALA A 186 0.78 -28.90 -6.52
CA ALA A 186 2.02 -28.64 -5.79
C ALA A 186 1.87 -27.58 -4.66
N THR A 187 0.84 -26.73 -4.69
CA THR A 187 0.74 -25.55 -3.81
C THR A 187 0.10 -25.87 -2.45
N GLN A 188 -0.69 -26.94 -2.32
CA GLN A 188 -1.46 -27.23 -1.09
C GLN A 188 -0.62 -27.36 0.18
N LYS A 189 0.56 -28.01 0.14
CA LYS A 189 1.42 -28.16 1.34
C LYS A 189 1.96 -26.83 1.87
N LYS A 190 2.25 -25.87 0.98
CA LYS A 190 2.67 -24.51 1.37
C LYS A 190 1.49 -23.70 1.86
N SER A 191 0.35 -23.79 1.16
CA SER A 191 -0.90 -23.09 1.49
C SER A 191 -1.40 -23.38 2.91
N TRP A 192 -1.44 -24.64 3.38
CA TRP A 192 -1.86 -24.95 4.77
C TRP A 192 -0.93 -24.31 5.83
N LEU A 193 0.39 -24.47 5.69
CA LEU A 193 1.38 -23.90 6.61
C LEU A 193 1.37 -22.37 6.65
N GLN A 194 1.14 -21.72 5.50
CA GLN A 194 1.01 -20.27 5.43
C GLN A 194 -0.33 -19.79 5.99
N ARG A 195 -1.44 -20.52 5.79
CA ARG A 195 -2.75 -20.20 6.37
C ARG A 195 -2.78 -20.32 7.89
N LEU A 196 -2.12 -21.33 8.47
CA LEU A 196 -1.96 -21.44 9.92
C LEU A 196 -1.13 -20.27 10.49
N ARG A 197 -0.03 -19.89 9.81
CA ARG A 197 0.77 -18.70 10.18
C ARG A 197 0.01 -17.39 10.01
N PHE A 198 -0.93 -17.31 9.06
CA PHE A 198 -1.78 -16.15 8.85
C PHE A 198 -2.79 -16.01 10.00
N ALA A 199 -3.57 -17.06 10.29
CA ALA A 199 -4.52 -17.08 11.40
C ALA A 199 -3.86 -16.78 12.76
N ALA A 200 -2.68 -17.35 13.01
CA ALA A 200 -1.88 -17.07 14.20
C ALA A 200 -1.32 -15.62 14.26
N LYS A 201 -1.22 -14.92 13.13
CA LYS A 201 -0.77 -13.51 13.05
C LYS A 201 -1.94 -12.53 13.12
N THR A 202 -3.12 -12.91 12.63
CA THR A 202 -4.34 -12.10 12.72
C THR A 202 -5.12 -12.32 14.02
N GLY A 203 -4.77 -13.31 14.84
CA GLY A 203 -5.41 -13.59 16.12
C GLY A 203 -6.75 -14.32 16.00
N ASP A 204 -7.04 -14.87 14.83
CA ASP A 204 -8.31 -15.51 14.49
C ASP A 204 -8.34 -16.95 15.02
N ALA A 205 -9.00 -17.13 16.17
CA ALA A 205 -9.06 -18.39 16.88
C ALA A 205 -9.93 -19.45 16.17
N ASP A 206 -10.96 -19.02 15.44
CA ASP A 206 -11.90 -19.94 14.79
C ASP A 206 -11.29 -20.54 13.52
N THR A 207 -10.57 -19.74 12.71
CA THR A 207 -9.82 -20.32 11.59
C THR A 207 -8.60 -21.13 12.06
N MET A 208 -7.99 -20.82 13.21
CA MET A 208 -6.97 -21.71 13.79
C MET A 208 -7.55 -23.08 14.16
N ASN A 209 -8.69 -23.13 14.85
CA ASN A 209 -9.33 -24.40 15.21
C ASN A 209 -9.78 -25.20 13.98
N GLU A 210 -10.40 -24.56 12.98
CA GLU A 210 -10.82 -25.23 11.72
C GLU A 210 -9.60 -25.74 10.91
N LEU A 211 -8.44 -25.05 10.95
CA LEU A 211 -7.19 -25.49 10.29
C LEU A 211 -6.45 -26.62 11.03
N LEU A 212 -6.68 -26.78 12.33
CA LEU A 212 -6.21 -27.91 13.15
C LEU A 212 -7.03 -29.18 12.84
N ASP A 213 -8.36 -29.08 12.80
CA ASP A 213 -9.25 -30.20 12.48
C ASP A 213 -9.16 -30.64 11.01
N SER A 214 -8.79 -29.72 10.09
CA SER A 214 -8.61 -30.02 8.66
C SER A 214 -7.16 -30.29 8.24
N ALA A 215 -6.29 -30.64 9.19
CA ALA A 215 -4.89 -30.97 8.92
C ALA A 215 -4.73 -32.08 7.86
N PRO A 216 -3.90 -31.88 6.81
CA PRO A 216 -3.74 -32.86 5.75
C PRO A 216 -3.06 -34.13 6.26
N ALA A 217 -3.52 -35.30 5.82
CA ALA A 217 -3.06 -36.62 6.28
C ALA A 217 -1.53 -36.89 6.14
N ALA A 218 -0.82 -36.06 5.38
CA ALA A 218 0.65 -36.08 5.26
C ALA A 218 1.39 -35.35 6.40
N VAL A 219 0.68 -34.75 7.36
CA VAL A 219 1.22 -34.16 8.61
C VAL A 219 0.91 -35.05 9.83
N THR A 220 -0.15 -35.86 9.75
CA THR A 220 -0.58 -36.78 10.81
C THR A 220 -0.05 -38.21 10.64
N GLY A 221 0.94 -38.42 9.77
CA GLY A 221 1.48 -39.73 9.40
C GLY A 221 2.95 -39.87 9.73
N ASP A 222 3.21 -40.65 10.79
CA ASP A 222 4.40 -41.42 11.22
C ASP A 222 5.83 -41.00 10.79
N GLU A 223 6.79 -41.12 11.72
CA GLU A 223 8.20 -40.82 11.45
C GLU A 223 8.82 -41.85 10.48
N GLY A 224 9.18 -41.42 9.27
CA GLY A 224 9.76 -42.33 8.29
C GLY A 224 10.37 -41.67 7.04
N ASP A 225 11.69 -41.57 7.05
CA ASP A 225 12.59 -41.49 5.90
C ASP A 225 12.67 -40.17 5.07
N LEU A 226 13.90 -39.68 4.92
CA LEU A 226 14.30 -38.53 4.10
C LEU A 226 14.98 -39.02 2.81
N PRO A 227 14.34 -38.91 1.62
CA PRO A 227 15.06 -39.10 0.36
C PRO A 227 15.66 -37.77 -0.12
N SER A 228 16.99 -37.75 -0.17
CA SER A 228 17.81 -36.67 -0.72
C SER A 228 17.52 -36.38 -2.21
N GLY A 229 17.63 -35.10 -2.59
CA GLY A 229 18.10 -34.69 -3.91
C GLY A 229 17.10 -34.75 -5.07
N VAL A 230 16.47 -33.60 -5.35
CA VAL A 230 16.01 -33.25 -6.70
C VAL A 230 16.72 -31.98 -7.17
N ASN A 231 17.69 -32.15 -8.07
CA ASN A 231 18.38 -31.05 -8.73
C ASN A 231 17.43 -30.37 -9.74
N LEU A 232 17.04 -29.13 -9.46
CA LEU A 232 16.36 -28.28 -10.43
C LEU A 232 17.40 -27.55 -11.28
N ASN A 233 17.68 -28.11 -12.46
CA ASN A 233 18.53 -27.51 -13.47
C ASN A 233 17.88 -26.23 -14.04
N ILE A 234 18.26 -25.06 -13.50
CA ILE A 234 17.89 -23.76 -14.09
C ILE A 234 18.78 -23.55 -15.31
N ASN A 235 18.23 -23.83 -16.51
CA ASN A 235 18.92 -23.56 -17.76
C ASN A 235 18.76 -22.09 -18.15
N LEU A 236 19.68 -21.23 -17.70
CA LEU A 236 19.76 -19.83 -18.10
C LEU A 236 20.97 -19.63 -19.01
N SER A 237 20.73 -19.60 -20.33
CA SER A 237 21.78 -19.37 -21.34
C SER A 237 22.35 -17.94 -21.23
N PRO A 238 23.68 -17.75 -21.05
CA PRO A 238 24.28 -16.43 -20.94
C PRO A 238 24.78 -15.89 -22.30
N GLN A 239 24.25 -14.76 -22.74
CA GLN A 239 24.74 -13.94 -23.86
C GLN A 239 24.48 -12.46 -23.50
N GLN A 240 25.43 -11.52 -23.49
CA GLN A 240 26.81 -11.47 -24.02
C GLN A 240 27.80 -10.88 -22.97
N PRO A 241 29.12 -11.06 -23.10
CA PRO A 241 30.11 -10.53 -22.15
C PRO A 241 30.34 -9.02 -22.29
N LEU A 242 30.58 -8.35 -21.16
CA LEU A 242 31.13 -7.00 -21.09
C LEU A 242 32.65 -7.03 -21.38
N PRO A 243 33.24 -5.95 -21.94
CA PRO A 243 34.61 -5.97 -22.43
C PRO A 243 35.68 -5.85 -21.34
N ASP A 244 36.70 -6.71 -21.41
CA ASP A 244 37.91 -6.68 -20.57
C ASP A 244 38.84 -5.50 -20.92
N LYS A 245 38.55 -4.28 -20.44
CA LYS A 245 39.54 -3.20 -20.30
C LYS A 245 39.23 -2.30 -19.10
N ASP A 246 40.25 -2.06 -18.29
CA ASP A 246 40.22 -1.10 -17.19
C ASP A 246 39.95 0.33 -17.71
N PRO A 247 39.13 1.14 -17.02
CA PRO A 247 39.03 2.56 -17.29
C PRO A 247 40.26 3.29 -16.71
N GLU A 248 41.18 3.70 -17.58
CA GLU A 248 42.19 4.71 -17.27
C GLU A 248 41.51 6.06 -16.97
N MET A 249 41.18 6.34 -15.70
CA MET A 249 41.04 7.70 -15.16
C MET A 249 41.23 7.65 -13.64
N GLY A 250 42.23 8.37 -13.13
CA GLY A 250 42.66 8.24 -11.73
C GLY A 250 41.69 8.85 -10.72
N GLY A 251 41.17 8.02 -9.83
CA GLY A 251 40.45 8.42 -8.61
C GLY A 251 40.58 7.32 -7.55
N LYS A 252 40.90 7.67 -6.30
CA LYS A 252 41.01 6.68 -5.22
C LYS A 252 39.63 6.22 -4.77
N ALA A 253 39.49 4.94 -4.47
CA ALA A 253 38.26 4.37 -3.90
C ALA A 253 37.95 5.00 -2.54
N THR A 254 36.71 5.46 -2.35
CA THR A 254 36.12 5.81 -1.06
C THR A 254 35.70 4.51 -0.36
N GLY A 255 36.33 4.19 0.76
CA GLY A 255 35.97 3.03 1.56
C GLY A 255 34.86 3.36 2.55
N ASP A 256 33.65 2.88 2.28
CA ASP A 256 32.56 2.90 3.27
C ASP A 256 32.80 1.78 4.29
N GLY A 257 33.35 2.14 5.45
CA GLY A 257 33.62 1.24 6.57
C GLY A 257 32.87 1.64 7.84
N GLU A 258 32.17 0.69 8.46
CA GLU A 258 31.29 0.93 9.63
C GLU A 258 32.02 1.36 10.92
N ASP A 259 33.35 1.44 10.90
CA ASP A 259 34.18 1.77 12.07
C ASP A 259 34.41 3.27 12.29
N ASP A 260 34.25 4.11 11.26
CA ASP A 260 34.34 5.57 11.41
C ASP A 260 33.17 6.12 12.23
N ILE A 261 31.97 5.54 12.12
CA ILE A 261 30.78 5.95 12.88
C ILE A 261 30.99 5.74 14.39
N LYS A 262 31.61 4.62 14.79
CA LYS A 262 31.94 4.34 16.20
C LYS A 262 33.01 5.29 16.75
N THR A 263 33.95 5.70 15.90
CA THR A 263 35.01 6.65 16.23
C THR A 263 34.43 8.06 16.43
N LEU A 264 33.51 8.48 15.56
CA LEU A 264 32.73 9.72 15.70
C LEU A 264 31.88 9.75 16.97
N LEU A 265 31.18 8.66 17.29
CA LEU A 265 30.33 8.57 18.48
C LEU A 265 31.15 8.69 19.78
N LYS A 266 32.34 8.09 19.84
CA LYS A 266 33.28 8.25 20.98
C LYS A 266 33.81 9.67 21.11
N ALA A 267 34.15 10.33 20.00
CA ALA A 267 34.64 11.71 20.01
C ALA A 267 33.58 12.70 20.51
N LEU A 268 32.31 12.44 20.22
CA LEU A 268 31.19 13.29 20.62
C LEU A 268 30.85 13.11 22.12
N LEU A 269 30.93 11.89 22.65
CA LEU A 269 30.73 11.60 24.07
C LEU A 269 31.80 12.27 24.95
N ALA A 270 33.07 12.16 24.55
CA ALA A 270 34.20 12.77 25.27
C ALA A 270 34.14 14.31 25.33
N LYS A 271 33.44 14.95 24.40
CA LYS A 271 33.29 16.41 24.35
C LYS A 271 32.12 16.93 25.22
N LEU A 272 31.23 16.04 25.68
CA LEU A 272 30.09 16.39 26.52
C LEU A 272 30.43 16.41 28.02
N GLU A 273 31.44 15.65 28.45
CA GLU A 273 31.87 15.57 29.86
C GLU A 273 32.84 16.69 30.28
N GLY A 274 33.34 17.49 29.33
CA GLY A 274 34.51 18.36 29.52
C GLY A 274 34.27 19.82 29.93
N THR A 275 33.07 20.22 30.40
CA THR A 275 32.76 21.65 30.65
C THR A 275 32.30 21.96 32.08
N THR A 276 33.25 22.28 32.96
CA THR A 276 33.01 23.08 34.18
C THR A 276 34.14 24.10 34.37
N THR A 277 33.78 25.35 34.73
CA THR A 277 34.57 26.41 35.42
C THR A 277 36.11 26.34 35.39
N GLY A 278 36.91 27.34 34.97
CA GLY A 278 36.67 28.76 34.64
C GLY A 278 37.68 29.66 35.40
N ASP A 279 38.24 30.72 34.78
CA ASP A 279 38.85 31.88 35.50
C ASP A 279 39.25 33.04 34.53
N ASN A 280 39.42 34.26 35.07
CA ASN A 280 39.74 35.51 34.33
C ASN A 280 41.18 36.02 34.61
N ALA A 281 41.79 36.77 33.66
CA ALA A 281 42.89 37.71 33.93
C ALA A 281 43.11 38.76 32.80
N ASP A 282 43.48 39.99 33.21
CA ASP A 282 43.64 41.26 32.48
C ASP A 282 45.07 41.50 31.89
N ASP A 283 45.36 42.33 30.87
CA ASP A 283 44.51 42.97 29.84
C ASP A 283 45.24 43.24 28.46
N PRO A 284 45.91 44.39 28.15
CA PRO A 284 45.66 45.00 26.83
C PRO A 284 46.79 44.92 25.77
N GLU A 285 46.41 44.84 24.48
CA GLU A 285 46.52 45.97 23.52
C GLU A 285 46.12 45.59 22.06
N ASP A 286 45.17 46.39 21.52
CA ASP A 286 45.17 46.97 20.16
C ASP A 286 44.55 46.25 18.91
N LYS A 287 43.82 47.08 18.13
CA LYS A 287 43.25 46.97 16.76
C LYS A 287 42.14 45.97 16.39
N ASP A 288 40.91 46.48 16.48
CA ASP A 288 39.92 46.56 15.37
C ASP A 288 40.00 45.54 14.22
N LYS A 289 39.30 44.40 14.40
CA LYS A 289 38.42 43.77 13.40
C LYS A 289 37.52 42.76 14.13
N LYS A 290 36.22 43.04 14.23
CA LYS A 290 35.25 42.09 14.80
C LYS A 290 34.84 41.06 13.75
N ASP A 291 35.68 40.05 13.57
CA ASP A 291 35.25 38.74 13.06
C ASP A 291 34.23 38.15 14.07
N PRO A 292 32.98 37.85 13.67
CA PRO A 292 31.95 37.34 14.58
C PRO A 292 32.15 35.88 15.01
N THR A 293 33.06 35.13 14.37
CA THR A 293 33.35 33.72 14.69
C THR A 293 34.82 33.44 15.01
N GLY A 294 35.74 34.34 14.62
CA GLY A 294 37.15 34.33 15.04
C GLY A 294 38.00 33.22 14.42
N ASP A 295 37.51 32.60 13.35
CA ASP A 295 38.08 31.43 12.68
C ASP A 295 38.46 31.70 11.21
N GLY A 296 38.59 32.97 10.82
CA GLY A 296 39.20 33.37 9.56
C GLY A 296 38.29 33.22 8.34
N GLU A 297 36.97 33.35 8.52
CA GLU A 297 36.03 33.42 7.38
C GLU A 297 36.33 34.65 6.48
N ASP A 298 36.97 35.67 7.05
CA ASP A 298 37.42 36.84 6.29
C ASP A 298 38.60 36.56 5.32
N ASP A 299 39.32 35.45 5.49
CA ASP A 299 40.48 35.07 4.66
C ASP A 299 40.16 34.03 3.57
N GLU A 300 38.88 33.64 3.38
CA GLU A 300 38.49 32.72 2.29
C GLU A 300 38.55 33.40 0.90
N GLU A 301 39.12 32.72 -0.09
CA GLU A 301 39.05 33.14 -1.50
C GLU A 301 37.61 33.00 -2.06
N GLU A 302 37.16 34.02 -2.78
CA GLU A 302 35.87 33.98 -3.49
C GLU A 302 35.92 33.01 -4.66
N THR A 303 35.14 31.93 -4.57
CA THR A 303 35.08 30.87 -5.58
C THR A 303 33.66 30.70 -6.10
N THR A 304 33.52 30.15 -7.30
CA THR A 304 32.20 29.75 -7.82
C THR A 304 31.82 28.40 -7.20
N ILE A 305 30.69 28.35 -6.52
CA ILE A 305 30.23 27.13 -5.84
C ILE A 305 29.86 26.08 -6.88
N THR A 306 30.57 24.95 -6.88
CA THR A 306 30.44 23.88 -7.87
C THR A 306 30.39 22.50 -7.20
N GLY A 307 29.92 21.49 -7.96
CA GLY A 307 29.88 20.10 -7.51
C GLY A 307 28.96 19.88 -6.31
N ASP A 308 29.45 19.14 -5.32
CA ASP A 308 28.70 18.65 -4.15
C ASP A 308 28.05 19.77 -3.31
N SER A 309 28.73 20.92 -3.15
CA SER A 309 28.15 22.07 -2.43
C SER A 309 27.07 22.80 -3.23
N ALA A 310 27.13 22.78 -4.56
CA ALA A 310 26.08 23.36 -5.42
C ALA A 310 24.82 22.49 -5.38
N TYR A 311 24.99 21.17 -5.55
CA TYR A 311 23.89 20.20 -5.48
C TYR A 311 23.18 20.22 -4.11
N ARG A 312 23.94 20.20 -3.00
CA ARG A 312 23.34 20.32 -1.66
C ARG A 312 22.59 21.63 -1.46
N ALA A 313 23.08 22.75 -1.98
CA ALA A 313 22.39 24.03 -1.88
C ALA A 313 21.05 24.03 -2.62
N GLU A 314 21.00 23.45 -3.83
CA GLU A 314 19.77 23.31 -4.62
C GLU A 314 18.74 22.38 -3.95
N VAL A 315 19.19 21.33 -3.26
CA VAL A 315 18.31 20.44 -2.47
C VAL A 315 17.69 21.17 -1.26
N ILE A 316 18.47 22.02 -0.56
CA ILE A 316 18.01 22.75 0.62
C ILE A 316 17.10 23.93 0.22
N VAL A 317 17.52 24.72 -0.78
CA VAL A 317 16.81 25.90 -1.30
C VAL A 317 16.76 25.82 -2.83
N PRO A 318 15.66 25.29 -3.41
CA PRO A 318 15.49 25.22 -4.86
C PRO A 318 15.55 26.60 -5.53
N GLY A 319 16.29 26.69 -6.64
CA GLY A 319 16.39 27.93 -7.44
C GLY A 319 17.40 28.97 -6.92
N ILE A 320 18.36 28.58 -6.07
CA ILE A 320 19.43 29.48 -5.63
C ILE A 320 20.42 29.84 -6.76
N ASP A 321 20.87 31.09 -6.79
CA ASP A 321 21.79 31.61 -7.80
C ASP A 321 23.25 31.20 -7.49
N LEU A 322 23.71 30.15 -8.18
CA LEU A 322 25.05 29.57 -8.07
C LEU A 322 26.10 30.27 -8.97
N SER A 323 25.71 31.27 -9.77
CA SER A 323 26.61 31.91 -10.74
C SER A 323 27.61 32.89 -10.10
N ARG A 324 27.36 33.28 -8.85
CA ARG A 324 28.14 34.29 -8.12
C ARG A 324 29.42 33.69 -7.56
N LYS A 325 30.49 34.49 -7.58
CA LYS A 325 31.67 34.23 -6.75
C LYS A 325 31.37 34.67 -5.34
N VAL A 326 31.55 33.77 -4.39
CA VAL A 326 31.24 33.99 -2.97
C VAL A 326 32.21 33.17 -2.13
N LYS A 327 32.36 33.55 -0.85
CA LYS A 327 33.12 32.77 0.11
C LYS A 327 32.35 31.49 0.46
N PRO A 328 32.93 30.28 0.35
CA PRO A 328 32.22 29.02 0.57
C PRO A 328 31.50 28.91 1.91
N THR A 329 32.06 29.46 3.00
CA THR A 329 31.43 29.38 4.31
C THR A 329 30.27 30.37 4.44
N ALA A 330 30.45 31.63 4.01
CA ALA A 330 29.37 32.63 3.96
C ALA A 330 28.17 32.14 3.12
N PHE A 331 28.42 31.57 1.94
CA PHE A 331 27.38 30.99 1.10
C PHE A 331 26.55 29.91 1.82
N LYS A 332 27.20 29.03 2.60
CA LYS A 332 26.50 28.00 3.38
C LYS A 332 25.65 28.60 4.50
N ARG A 333 26.08 29.71 5.11
CA ARG A 333 25.27 30.47 6.09
C ARG A 333 24.04 31.08 5.43
N ASP A 334 24.19 31.64 4.23
CA ASP A 334 23.08 32.22 3.46
C ASP A 334 22.06 31.14 3.08
N VAL A 335 22.52 29.99 2.55
CA VAL A 335 21.64 28.84 2.25
C VAL A 335 20.89 28.38 3.50
N LEU A 336 21.58 28.19 4.63
CA LEU A 336 20.97 27.78 5.90
C LEU A 336 20.01 28.85 6.47
N SER A 337 20.24 30.14 6.19
CA SER A 337 19.37 31.23 6.66
C SER A 337 18.13 31.41 5.79
N ALA A 338 18.23 31.09 4.49
CA ALA A 338 17.12 31.09 3.54
C ALA A 338 16.30 29.78 3.57
N ALA A 339 16.84 28.72 4.16
CA ALA A 339 16.19 27.42 4.29
C ALA A 339 14.99 27.44 5.25
N ASP A 340 14.23 26.34 5.23
CA ASP A 340 13.12 26.10 6.15
C ASP A 340 13.62 26.08 7.61
N LYS A 341 13.20 27.09 8.39
CA LYS A 341 13.60 27.26 9.80
C LYS A 341 13.30 26.02 10.65
N THR A 342 12.27 25.25 10.33
CA THR A 342 11.95 24.03 11.08
C THR A 342 12.98 22.92 10.84
N LEU A 343 13.46 22.80 9.60
CA LEU A 343 14.43 21.79 9.17
C LEU A 343 15.84 22.16 9.66
N VAL A 344 16.21 23.43 9.66
CA VAL A 344 17.49 23.90 10.20
C VAL A 344 17.53 23.77 11.73
N ARG A 345 16.43 24.10 12.43
CA ARG A 345 16.31 23.95 13.90
C ARG A 345 16.46 22.49 14.37
N GLN A 346 16.12 21.50 13.54
CA GLN A 346 16.36 20.09 13.87
C GLN A 346 17.87 19.73 13.94
N VAL A 347 18.73 20.52 13.30
CA VAL A 347 20.18 20.26 13.21
C VAL A 347 20.99 21.15 14.14
N VAL A 348 20.70 22.46 14.18
CA VAL A 348 21.46 23.44 15.00
C VAL A 348 20.72 23.92 16.25
N GLY A 349 19.50 23.42 16.50
CA GLY A 349 18.66 23.87 17.62
C GLY A 349 18.34 25.37 17.51
N ASP A 350 18.37 26.06 18.65
CA ASP A 350 18.17 27.51 18.74
C ASP A 350 19.48 28.31 18.58
N ALA A 351 20.55 27.69 18.06
CA ALA A 351 21.81 28.37 17.83
C ALA A 351 21.74 29.35 16.65
N ASP A 352 22.34 30.53 16.83
CA ASP A 352 22.42 31.57 15.81
C ASP A 352 23.38 31.17 14.70
N ILE A 353 22.85 30.91 13.50
CA ILE A 353 23.59 30.49 12.30
C ILE A 353 24.68 31.52 11.94
N SER A 354 24.53 32.81 12.32
CA SER A 354 25.53 33.85 12.08
C SER A 354 26.75 33.79 13.03
N LYS A 355 26.71 32.98 14.10
CA LYS A 355 27.75 32.87 15.13
C LYS A 355 28.35 31.48 15.30
N LEU A 356 27.89 30.49 14.53
CA LEU A 356 28.48 29.16 14.48
C LEU A 356 29.90 29.18 13.88
N PRO A 357 30.88 28.45 14.43
CA PRO A 357 32.16 28.25 13.77
C PRO A 357 32.01 27.59 12.40
N LYS A 358 32.92 27.87 11.48
CA LYS A 358 33.01 27.32 10.11
C LYS A 358 32.83 25.80 10.05
N GLN A 359 33.41 25.05 10.99
CA GLN A 359 33.22 23.59 11.06
C GLN A 359 31.75 23.22 11.32
N SER A 360 31.09 23.91 12.25
CA SER A 360 29.68 23.72 12.57
C SER A 360 28.76 24.14 11.43
N VAL A 361 29.07 25.22 10.70
CA VAL A 361 28.34 25.63 9.49
C VAL A 361 28.42 24.53 8.41
N ASN A 362 29.62 23.97 8.18
CA ASN A 362 29.80 22.90 7.20
C ASN A 362 29.07 21.60 7.58
N MET A 363 29.09 21.20 8.86
CA MET A 363 28.33 20.05 9.36
C MET A 363 26.82 20.28 9.25
N ALA A 364 26.35 21.46 9.66
CA ALA A 364 24.93 21.83 9.57
C ALA A 364 24.43 21.80 8.12
N PHE A 365 25.18 22.40 7.19
CA PHE A 365 24.85 22.41 5.76
C PHE A 365 24.71 20.99 5.19
N ASN A 366 25.65 20.09 5.49
CA ASN A 366 25.58 18.71 5.03
C ASN A 366 24.37 17.97 5.64
N ALA A 367 24.17 18.05 6.95
CA ALA A 367 23.06 17.36 7.64
C ALA A 367 21.67 17.88 7.21
N VAL A 368 21.51 19.20 7.06
CA VAL A 368 20.29 19.83 6.53
C VAL A 368 20.03 19.34 5.10
N SER A 369 21.06 19.16 4.26
CA SER A 369 20.87 18.64 2.90
C SER A 369 20.31 17.23 2.86
N GLU A 370 20.77 16.31 3.73
CA GLU A 370 20.29 14.92 3.74
C GLU A 370 18.85 14.82 4.26
N ILE A 371 18.49 15.64 5.27
CA ILE A 371 17.09 15.76 5.74
C ILE A 371 16.20 16.34 4.62
N ALA A 372 16.69 17.35 3.88
CA ALA A 372 15.96 17.94 2.76
C ALA A 372 15.78 16.98 1.58
N LYS A 373 16.76 16.11 1.27
CA LYS A 373 16.56 15.00 0.31
C LYS A 373 15.40 14.11 0.74
N GLY A 374 15.39 13.69 2.01
CA GLY A 374 14.33 12.87 2.59
C GLY A 374 12.94 13.53 2.58
N ARG A 375 12.85 14.86 2.53
CA ARG A 375 11.59 15.59 2.31
C ARG A 375 11.11 15.52 0.86
N ASN A 376 12.02 15.65 -0.10
CA ASN A 376 11.70 15.69 -1.52
C ASN A 376 11.51 14.30 -2.16
N THR A 377 12.12 13.25 -1.59
CA THR A 377 11.89 11.85 -1.98
C THR A 377 10.74 11.18 -1.25
N ARG A 378 10.16 11.84 -0.23
CA ARG A 378 8.95 11.35 0.44
C ARG A 378 7.80 11.40 -0.56
N SER A 379 7.35 10.23 -1.01
CA SER A 379 6.15 10.12 -1.82
C SER A 379 4.97 10.71 -1.05
N THR A 380 4.50 11.88 -1.49
CA THR A 380 3.22 12.43 -1.03
C THR A 380 2.12 11.50 -1.56
N THR A 381 1.78 10.47 -0.79
CA THR A 381 0.54 9.73 -1.03
C THR A 381 -0.61 10.75 -1.01
N GLY A 382 -1.55 10.62 -1.95
CA GLY A 382 -2.56 11.66 -2.27
C GLY A 382 -3.53 12.03 -1.14
N ASP A 383 -3.33 11.49 0.05
CA ASP A 383 -4.06 11.75 1.28
C ASP A 383 -3.92 13.21 1.73
N ALA A 384 -2.73 13.79 1.54
CA ALA A 384 -2.44 15.19 1.90
C ALA A 384 -3.28 16.23 1.12
N GLN A 385 -3.91 15.86 0.00
CA GLN A 385 -4.78 16.73 -0.79
C GLN A 385 -6.28 16.60 -0.48
N ARG A 386 -6.69 15.67 0.41
CA ARG A 386 -8.12 15.40 0.69
C ARG A 386 -8.68 16.09 1.95
N LEU A 387 -7.92 16.97 2.58
CA LEU A 387 -8.43 17.82 3.66
C LEU A 387 -9.42 18.86 3.08
N ASN A 388 -10.72 18.69 3.40
CA ASN A 388 -11.86 19.56 3.05
C ASN A 388 -12.62 19.31 1.71
N ILE A 389 -12.84 18.05 1.32
CA ILE A 389 -14.06 17.72 0.53
C ILE A 389 -15.09 17.10 1.49
N GLY A 390 -15.85 17.95 2.16
CA GLY A 390 -17.01 17.50 2.94
C GLY A 390 -18.04 16.86 2.02
N THR A 391 -18.46 15.64 2.33
CA THR A 391 -19.42 14.89 1.50
C THR A 391 -20.77 15.65 1.46
N PRO A 392 -21.22 16.16 0.30
CA PRO A 392 -22.51 16.82 0.23
C PRO A 392 -23.62 15.79 0.47
N LYS A 393 -24.71 16.18 1.15
CA LYS A 393 -25.83 15.26 1.35
C LYS A 393 -26.46 14.92 0.00
N ILE A 394 -26.78 13.65 -0.20
CA ILE A 394 -27.35 13.12 -1.46
C ILE A 394 -28.63 13.86 -1.84
N SER A 395 -29.45 14.27 -0.86
CA SER A 395 -30.63 15.12 -1.05
C SER A 395 -30.33 16.43 -1.78
N ASP A 396 -29.20 17.06 -1.44
CA ASP A 396 -28.88 18.42 -1.86
C ASP A 396 -28.28 18.37 -3.28
N LEU A 397 -27.46 17.35 -3.57
CA LEU A 397 -26.97 17.04 -4.92
C LEU A 397 -28.11 16.68 -5.87
N ASN A 398 -29.04 15.83 -5.45
CA ASN A 398 -30.18 15.43 -6.28
C ASN A 398 -31.09 16.63 -6.59
N LYS A 399 -31.29 17.52 -5.62
CA LYS A 399 -32.05 18.76 -5.82
C LYS A 399 -31.33 19.72 -6.79
N GLN A 400 -30.04 19.97 -6.59
CA GLN A 400 -29.24 20.82 -7.49
C GLN A 400 -29.19 20.27 -8.92
N ASN A 401 -29.02 18.96 -9.08
CA ASN A 401 -29.06 18.31 -10.39
C ASN A 401 -30.45 18.42 -11.05
N ALA A 402 -31.54 18.22 -10.29
CA ALA A 402 -32.89 18.39 -10.81
C ALA A 402 -33.15 19.81 -11.32
N GLU A 403 -32.76 20.83 -10.54
CA GLU A 403 -32.87 22.26 -10.92
C GLU A 403 -31.96 22.63 -12.11
N PHE A 404 -30.76 22.06 -12.19
CA PHE A 404 -29.82 22.27 -13.30
C PHE A 404 -30.33 21.67 -14.61
N TRP A 405 -30.88 20.45 -14.57
CA TRP A 405 -31.40 19.77 -15.75
C TRP A 405 -32.82 20.23 -16.15
N SER A 406 -33.65 20.73 -15.22
CA SER A 406 -34.93 21.36 -15.58
C SER A 406 -34.72 22.62 -16.42
N ASN A 407 -33.69 23.40 -16.11
CA ASN A 407 -33.35 24.64 -16.82
C ASN A 407 -32.66 24.41 -18.18
N ARG A 408 -32.49 23.14 -18.61
CA ARG A 408 -31.84 22.75 -19.87
C ARG A 408 -32.70 21.87 -20.78
N LYS A 409 -33.97 21.63 -20.43
CA LYS A 409 -34.97 21.09 -21.36
C LYS A 409 -35.60 22.23 -22.17
N GLY A 410 -34.84 22.70 -23.17
CA GLY A 410 -35.33 23.53 -24.28
C GLY A 410 -35.42 22.70 -25.55
#